data_AF-A0A258M7Z3-F1
#
_entry.id   AF-A0A258M7Z3-F1
#
_cell.length_a   1.000
_cell.length_b   1.000
_cell.length_c   1.000
_cell.angle_alpha   90.00
_cell.angle_beta   90.00
_cell.angle_gamma   90.00
#
_symmetry.space_group_name_H-M   'P 1'
#
loop_
_entity.id
_entity.type
_entity.pdbx_description
1 polymer ?
#
loop_
_entity_poly.entity_id
_entity_poly.type
_entity_poly.pdbx_seq_one_letter_code
_entity_poly.pdbx_strand_id
1 'polypeptide(L)'
;RAGRFYLVCYPFEGRLAHQTLGMLLTRRLERARLKPLGFVANDYAIAVYAAGDLGAAIPDGRLSLDALFDPDMLGDDLEAWLAESALMKRTFRTCAVIAGLIERRFPGKEKTKRQVTISTDLVYDVLRRHDPGHMLLKAARADAATGLLDVRRLSDMLMRVRGHIVHQPLPRVSPLAVPVLLEIGRESVGSPETADALLAEVEDDLVREAMGDA
;
A
#
# COMPACT_ATOMS: atom_id res chain seq x y z
N ARG A 1 9.05 18.85 -3.85
CA ARG A 1 8.88 18.95 -5.34
C ARG A 1 7.41 19.15 -5.67
N ALA A 2 7.03 20.10 -6.55
CA ALA A 2 5.63 20.35 -6.96
C ALA A 2 4.61 20.49 -5.81
N GLY A 3 5.01 21.11 -4.69
CA GLY A 3 4.19 21.23 -3.48
C GLY A 3 3.99 19.92 -2.69
N ARG A 4 4.75 18.87 -3.01
CA ARG A 4 4.74 17.57 -2.33
C ARG A 4 6.05 17.32 -1.58
N PHE A 5 5.90 16.63 -0.45
CA PHE A 5 6.98 16.19 0.42
C PHE A 5 7.05 14.67 0.42
N TYR A 6 8.26 14.12 0.51
CA TYR A 6 8.53 12.71 0.34
C TYR A 6 9.25 12.18 1.58
N LEU A 7 8.76 11.06 2.11
CA LEU A 7 9.46 10.25 3.10
C LEU A 7 9.82 8.94 2.41
N VAL A 8 11.11 8.73 2.17
CA VAL A 8 11.65 7.51 1.58
C VAL A 8 12.30 6.68 2.67
N CYS A 9 11.91 5.41 2.76
CA CYS A 9 12.41 4.46 3.73
C CYS A 9 13.04 3.28 2.99
N TYR A 10 14.10 2.71 3.56
CA TYR A 10 14.87 1.61 2.97
C TYR A 10 14.88 0.38 3.92
N PRO A 11 13.74 -0.33 4.11
CA PRO A 11 13.69 -1.45 5.05
C PRO A 11 14.21 -2.79 4.48
N PHE A 12 14.29 -2.93 3.15
CA PHE A 12 14.76 -4.15 2.45
C PHE A 12 13.92 -5.41 2.72
N GLU A 13 12.60 -5.29 2.80
CA GLU A 13 11.68 -6.40 3.07
C GLU A 13 10.91 -6.90 1.83
N GLY A 14 11.22 -6.39 0.64
CA GLY A 14 10.52 -6.80 -0.58
C GLY A 14 9.17 -6.12 -0.78
N ARG A 15 8.68 -6.17 -2.03
CA ARG A 15 7.49 -5.41 -2.46
C ARG A 15 6.23 -5.68 -1.66
N LEU A 16 5.94 -6.93 -1.27
CA LEU A 16 4.69 -7.27 -0.55
C LEU A 16 4.63 -6.65 0.86
N ALA A 17 5.74 -6.71 1.60
CA ALA A 17 5.84 -6.10 2.92
C ALA A 17 5.78 -4.57 2.80
N HIS A 18 6.50 -3.98 1.83
CA HIS A 18 6.48 -2.54 1.59
C HIS A 18 5.11 -2.03 1.14
N GLN A 19 4.37 -2.78 0.31
CA GLN A 19 3.00 -2.42 -0.05
C GLN A 19 2.11 -2.34 1.19
N THR A 20 2.15 -3.37 2.03
CA THR A 20 1.38 -3.41 3.29
C THR A 20 1.75 -2.22 4.18
N LEU A 21 3.07 -1.98 4.36
CA LEU A 21 3.58 -0.87 5.15
C LEU A 21 3.09 0.48 4.61
N GLY A 22 3.12 0.72 3.30
CA GLY A 22 2.69 1.99 2.70
C GLY A 22 1.24 2.32 2.95
N MET A 23 0.38 1.31 2.93
CA MET A 23 -1.04 1.47 3.24
C MET A 23 -1.24 1.86 4.71
N LEU A 24 -0.48 1.25 5.63
CA LEU A 24 -0.55 1.58 7.06
C LEU A 24 0.05 2.97 7.35
N LEU A 25 1.17 3.31 6.73
CA LEU A 25 1.82 4.61 6.88
C LEU A 25 0.93 5.74 6.39
N THR A 26 0.29 5.60 5.23
CA THR A 26 -0.65 6.63 4.74
C THR A 26 -1.79 6.82 5.74
N ARG A 27 -2.37 5.75 6.31
CA ARG A 27 -3.41 5.88 7.34
C ARG A 27 -2.93 6.64 8.58
N ARG A 28 -1.73 6.36 9.08
CA ARG A 28 -1.16 7.08 10.23
C ARG A 28 -0.88 8.54 9.91
N LEU A 29 -0.35 8.84 8.73
CA LEU A 29 -0.13 10.22 8.28
C LEU A 29 -1.43 11.00 8.12
N GLU A 30 -2.51 10.34 7.70
CA GLU A 30 -3.85 10.94 7.64
C GLU A 30 -4.35 11.32 9.05
N ARG A 31 -4.19 10.43 10.05
CA ARG A 31 -4.50 10.74 11.46
C ARG A 31 -3.65 11.88 12.01
N ALA A 32 -2.39 11.96 11.59
CA ALA A 32 -1.48 13.07 11.89
C ALA A 32 -1.79 14.36 11.10
N ARG A 33 -2.84 14.36 10.25
CA ARG A 33 -3.27 15.49 9.41
C ARG A 33 -2.18 15.99 8.44
N LEU A 34 -1.29 15.09 8.02
CA LEU A 34 -0.20 15.39 7.09
C LEU A 34 -0.60 15.22 5.62
N LYS A 35 -1.84 14.84 5.33
CA LYS A 35 -2.43 14.77 3.98
C LYS A 35 -1.58 13.90 3.03
N PRO A 36 -1.38 12.61 3.33
CA PRO A 36 -0.80 11.65 2.40
C PRO A 36 -1.57 11.66 1.07
N LEU A 37 -0.83 11.64 -0.03
CA LEU A 37 -1.38 11.58 -1.38
C LEU A 37 -1.24 10.17 -1.96
N GLY A 38 -0.30 9.38 -1.45
CA GLY A 38 -0.08 8.00 -1.86
C GLY A 38 1.28 7.49 -1.42
N PHE A 39 1.60 6.29 -1.88
CA PHE A 39 2.90 5.67 -1.70
C PHE A 39 3.26 4.84 -2.93
N VAL A 40 4.54 4.51 -3.04
CA VAL A 40 5.08 3.57 -4.02
C VAL A 40 6.10 2.69 -3.32
N ALA A 41 6.25 1.45 -3.79
CA ALA A 41 7.06 0.44 -3.15
C ALA A 41 7.74 -0.44 -4.20
N ASN A 42 9.03 -0.73 -3.99
CA ASN A 42 9.78 -1.73 -4.73
C ASN A 42 10.41 -2.74 -3.76
N ASP A 43 11.42 -3.50 -4.17
CA ASP A 43 11.96 -4.58 -3.33
C ASP A 43 12.85 -4.10 -2.17
N TYR A 44 13.39 -2.89 -2.24
CA TYR A 44 14.31 -2.38 -1.21
C TYR A 44 13.82 -1.12 -0.50
N ALA A 45 12.88 -0.38 -1.10
CA ALA A 45 12.40 0.89 -0.59
C ALA A 45 10.88 1.04 -0.69
N ILE A 46 10.40 1.96 0.14
CA ILE A 46 9.08 2.53 0.09
C ILE A 46 9.18 4.05 0.13
N ALA A 47 8.41 4.75 -0.71
CA ALA A 47 8.29 6.19 -0.67
C ALA A 47 6.83 6.58 -0.44
N VAL A 48 6.58 7.35 0.62
CA VAL A 48 5.28 7.96 0.90
C VAL A 48 5.36 9.44 0.58
N TYR A 49 4.35 9.99 -0.06
CA TYR A 49 4.33 11.40 -0.44
C TYR A 49 3.04 12.08 0.01
N ALA A 50 3.17 13.33 0.44
CA ALA A 50 2.13 14.08 1.11
C ALA A 50 2.14 15.55 0.71
N ALA A 51 0.99 16.22 0.87
CA ALA A 51 0.90 17.67 0.72
C ALA A 51 1.40 18.43 1.97
N GLY A 52 1.33 17.79 3.15
CA GLY A 52 1.89 18.35 4.37
C GLY A 52 3.42 18.27 4.38
N ASP A 53 4.07 19.26 4.99
CA ASP A 53 5.52 19.33 5.12
C ASP A 53 6.03 18.28 6.13
N LEU A 54 6.40 17.11 5.60
CA LEU A 54 7.00 16.02 6.39
C LEU A 54 8.41 16.39 6.88
N GLY A 55 9.15 17.19 6.10
CA GLY A 55 10.51 17.60 6.43
C GLY A 55 10.57 18.52 7.65
N ALA A 56 9.55 19.37 7.82
CA ALA A 56 9.36 20.18 9.03
C ALA A 56 8.66 19.41 10.16
N ALA A 57 7.68 18.53 9.85
CA ALA A 57 6.90 17.85 10.88
C ALA A 57 7.74 16.96 11.80
N ILE A 58 8.79 16.34 11.28
CA ILE A 58 9.69 15.46 12.06
C ILE A 58 10.51 16.26 13.10
N PRO A 59 11.33 17.27 12.71
CA PRO A 59 12.10 18.05 13.67
C PRO A 59 11.23 18.88 14.62
N ASP A 60 10.04 19.32 14.19
CA ASP A 60 9.08 20.04 15.05
C ASP A 60 8.41 19.14 16.11
N GLY A 61 8.63 17.81 16.06
CA GLY A 61 7.97 16.85 16.94
C GLY A 61 6.50 16.58 16.62
N ARG A 62 5.96 17.17 15.53
CA ARG A 62 4.59 16.90 15.04
C ARG A 62 4.44 15.50 14.45
N LEU A 63 5.55 14.89 14.03
CA LEU A 63 5.62 13.51 13.54
C LEU A 63 6.79 12.79 14.20
N SER A 64 6.49 11.88 15.13
CA SER A 64 7.50 10.96 15.67
C SER A 64 7.67 9.76 14.73
N LEU A 65 8.90 9.46 14.33
CA LEU A 65 9.18 8.29 13.49
C LEU A 65 9.00 6.98 14.26
N ASP A 66 9.36 6.93 15.54
CA ASP A 66 9.08 5.75 16.37
C ASP A 66 7.58 5.49 16.46
N ALA A 67 6.77 6.54 16.64
CA ALA A 67 5.31 6.41 16.64
C ALA A 67 4.76 6.09 15.24
N LEU A 68 5.39 6.58 14.18
CA LEU A 68 4.97 6.31 12.80
C LEU A 68 5.23 4.85 12.40
N PHE A 69 6.30 4.24 12.90
CA PHE A 69 6.69 2.85 12.64
C PHE A 69 6.42 1.90 13.80
N ASP A 70 5.66 2.32 14.82
CA ASP A 70 5.33 1.43 15.93
C ASP A 70 4.59 0.17 15.45
N PRO A 71 4.95 -1.05 15.89
CA PRO A 71 4.28 -2.29 15.52
C PRO A 71 2.76 -2.34 15.80
N ASP A 72 2.20 -1.46 16.64
CA ASP A 72 0.76 -1.44 16.95
C ASP A 72 -0.14 -1.29 15.70
N MET A 73 0.40 -0.80 14.57
CA MET A 73 -0.33 -0.69 13.29
C MET A 73 -0.81 -2.05 12.76
N LEU A 74 -0.19 -3.15 13.21
CA LEU A 74 -0.59 -4.49 12.81
C LEU A 74 -1.82 -5.01 13.56
N GLY A 75 -2.30 -4.28 14.57
CA GLY A 75 -3.57 -4.54 15.22
C GLY A 75 -4.73 -3.93 14.42
N ASP A 76 -5.49 -3.06 15.07
CA ASP A 76 -6.76 -2.53 14.55
C ASP A 76 -6.60 -1.76 13.23
N ASP A 77 -5.44 -1.14 12.98
CA ASP A 77 -5.19 -0.37 11.77
C ASP A 77 -5.14 -1.24 10.51
N LEU A 78 -4.42 -2.35 10.60
CA LEU A 78 -4.37 -3.38 9.56
C LEU A 78 -5.77 -3.96 9.35
N GLU A 79 -6.50 -4.25 10.42
CA GLU A 79 -7.80 -4.89 10.30
C GLU A 79 -8.87 -3.99 9.71
N ALA A 80 -8.92 -2.74 10.16
CA ALA A 80 -9.84 -1.76 9.58
C ALA A 80 -9.49 -1.48 8.12
N TRP A 81 -8.21 -1.49 7.74
CA TRP A 81 -7.79 -1.28 6.36
C TRP A 81 -8.17 -2.48 5.48
N LEU A 82 -7.86 -3.71 5.94
CA LEU A 82 -8.24 -4.94 5.25
C LEU A 82 -9.73 -4.95 4.96
N ALA A 83 -10.56 -4.56 5.93
CA ALA A 83 -12.00 -4.54 5.79
C ALA A 83 -12.51 -3.57 4.71
N GLU A 84 -11.83 -2.45 4.48
CA GLU A 84 -12.17 -1.43 3.49
C GLU A 84 -11.52 -1.67 2.12
N SER A 85 -10.51 -2.52 2.06
CA SER A 85 -9.75 -2.78 0.85
C SER A 85 -10.54 -3.57 -0.21
N ALA A 86 -10.30 -3.26 -1.48
CA ALA A 86 -10.73 -4.10 -2.61
C ALA A 86 -10.06 -5.49 -2.57
N LEU A 87 -8.92 -5.61 -1.88
CA LEU A 87 -8.20 -6.86 -1.66
C LEU A 87 -9.09 -7.89 -0.97
N MET A 88 -9.75 -7.52 0.12
CA MET A 88 -10.59 -8.46 0.88
C MET A 88 -11.78 -8.96 0.07
N LYS A 89 -12.45 -8.09 -0.70
CA LYS A 89 -13.53 -8.50 -1.61
C LYS A 89 -13.01 -9.46 -2.70
N ARG A 90 -11.81 -9.23 -3.21
CA ARG A 90 -11.15 -10.12 -4.19
C ARG A 90 -10.83 -11.48 -3.57
N THR A 91 -10.25 -11.53 -2.37
CA THR A 91 -9.91 -12.79 -1.71
C THR A 91 -11.16 -13.56 -1.31
N PHE A 92 -12.17 -12.87 -0.76
CA PHE A 92 -13.47 -13.46 -0.43
C PHE A 92 -14.12 -14.10 -1.66
N ARG A 93 -14.05 -13.47 -2.83
CA ARG A 93 -14.57 -14.05 -4.07
C ARG A 93 -13.94 -15.39 -4.40
N THR A 94 -12.63 -15.53 -4.19
CA THR A 94 -11.93 -16.79 -4.39
C THR A 94 -12.48 -17.85 -3.43
N CYS A 95 -12.59 -17.54 -2.14
CA CYS A 95 -13.14 -18.46 -1.14
C CYS A 95 -14.61 -18.85 -1.46
N ALA A 96 -15.46 -17.89 -1.84
CA ALA A 96 -16.86 -18.12 -2.16
C ALA A 96 -17.05 -19.02 -3.40
N VAL A 97 -16.16 -18.92 -4.38
CA VAL A 97 -16.17 -19.81 -5.55
C VAL A 97 -15.71 -21.21 -5.17
N ILE A 98 -14.64 -21.35 -4.39
CA ILE A 98 -14.12 -22.65 -3.95
C ILE A 98 -15.14 -23.38 -3.06
N ALA A 99 -15.80 -22.64 -2.17
CA ALA A 99 -16.83 -23.18 -1.28
C ALA A 99 -18.16 -23.51 -1.98
N GLY A 100 -18.28 -23.28 -3.29
CA GLY A 100 -19.50 -23.53 -4.07
C GLY A 100 -20.64 -22.54 -3.82
N LEU A 101 -20.42 -21.48 -3.03
CA LEU A 101 -21.42 -20.45 -2.75
C LEU A 101 -21.82 -19.67 -4.01
N ILE A 102 -20.89 -19.56 -4.96
CA ILE A 102 -21.18 -19.03 -6.29
C ILE A 102 -20.81 -20.04 -7.37
N GLU A 103 -21.85 -20.67 -7.92
CA GLU A 103 -21.73 -21.48 -9.11
C GLU A 103 -21.43 -20.61 -10.34
N ARG A 104 -20.29 -20.91 -10.97
CA ARG A 104 -19.84 -20.24 -12.21
C ARG A 104 -20.47 -20.83 -13.47
N ARG A 105 -20.72 -22.14 -13.46
CA ARG A 105 -21.19 -22.92 -14.60
C ARG A 105 -22.46 -23.67 -14.21
N PHE A 106 -23.54 -23.40 -14.92
CA PHE A 106 -24.78 -24.16 -14.86
C PHE A 106 -25.05 -24.74 -16.26
N PRO A 107 -25.63 -25.94 -16.39
CA PRO A 107 -25.97 -26.48 -17.70
C PRO A 107 -26.80 -25.46 -18.51
N GLY A 108 -26.26 -25.00 -19.64
CA GLY A 108 -26.89 -24.01 -20.52
C GLY A 108 -26.74 -22.53 -20.12
N LYS A 109 -26.12 -22.19 -18.97
CA LYS A 109 -25.89 -20.79 -18.54
C LYS A 109 -24.55 -20.64 -17.81
N GLU A 110 -23.66 -19.80 -18.33
CA GLU A 110 -22.44 -19.36 -17.62
C GLU A 110 -22.60 -17.94 -17.08
N LYS A 111 -22.23 -17.72 -15.82
CA LYS A 111 -22.16 -16.36 -15.26
C LYS A 111 -20.92 -15.65 -15.77
N THR A 112 -21.09 -14.41 -16.24
CA THR A 112 -19.97 -13.56 -16.61
C THR A 112 -19.11 -13.18 -15.39
N LYS A 113 -17.83 -12.87 -15.60
CA LYS A 113 -16.93 -12.40 -14.52
C LYS A 113 -17.51 -11.19 -13.75
N ARG A 114 -18.21 -10.30 -14.45
CA ARG A 114 -18.89 -9.14 -13.84
C ARG A 114 -20.05 -9.56 -12.92
N GLN A 115 -20.89 -10.50 -13.35
CA GLN A 115 -21.99 -11.01 -12.53
C GLN A 115 -21.48 -11.75 -11.28
N VAL A 116 -20.41 -12.54 -11.42
CA VAL A 116 -19.76 -13.20 -10.26
C VAL A 116 -19.25 -12.15 -9.27
N THR A 117 -18.61 -11.09 -9.76
CA THR A 117 -18.08 -9.97 -8.95
C THR A 117 -19.18 -9.30 -8.12
N ILE A 118 -20.25 -8.85 -8.78
CA ILE A 118 -21.36 -8.16 -8.12
C ILE A 118 -21.98 -9.05 -7.03
N SER A 119 -22.18 -10.33 -7.34
CA SER A 119 -22.77 -11.28 -6.39
C SER A 119 -21.86 -11.57 -5.19
N THR A 120 -20.54 -11.72 -5.39
CA THR A 120 -19.62 -11.93 -4.26
C THR A 120 -19.51 -10.71 -3.36
N ASP A 121 -19.51 -9.52 -3.95
CA ASP A 121 -19.30 -8.29 -3.20
C ASP A 121 -20.52 -8.00 -2.30
N LEU A 122 -21.75 -8.26 -2.79
CA LEU A 122 -22.96 -8.15 -1.98
C LEU A 122 -22.95 -9.15 -0.82
N VAL A 123 -22.60 -10.41 -1.08
CA VAL A 123 -22.56 -11.44 -0.03
C VAL A 123 -21.50 -11.11 1.02
N TYR A 124 -20.33 -10.62 0.60
CA TYR A 124 -19.31 -10.12 1.53
C TYR A 124 -19.84 -8.99 2.40
N ASP A 125 -20.48 -7.97 1.80
CA ASP A 125 -20.99 -6.81 2.54
C ASP A 125 -22.10 -7.20 3.53
N VAL A 126 -22.96 -8.16 3.17
CA VAL A 126 -24.00 -8.71 4.07
C VAL A 126 -23.38 -9.50 5.22
N LEU A 127 -22.49 -10.45 4.94
CA LEU A 127 -21.83 -11.24 5.97
C LEU A 127 -21.05 -10.34 6.93
N ARG A 128 -20.31 -9.35 6.42
CA ARG A 128 -19.58 -8.40 7.27
C ARG A 128 -20.49 -7.67 8.26
N ARG A 129 -21.70 -7.28 7.84
CA ARG A 129 -22.65 -6.52 8.68
C ARG A 129 -23.41 -7.41 9.66
N HIS A 130 -23.76 -8.63 9.26
CA HIS A 130 -24.71 -9.45 9.99
C HIS A 130 -24.11 -10.71 10.63
N ASP A 131 -22.98 -11.20 10.11
CA ASP A 131 -22.22 -12.33 10.65
C ASP A 131 -20.69 -12.14 10.43
N PRO A 132 -20.06 -11.20 11.16
CA PRO A 132 -18.62 -10.95 11.02
C PRO A 132 -17.76 -12.16 11.45
N GLY A 133 -18.34 -13.15 12.13
CA GLY A 133 -17.70 -14.39 12.54
C GLY A 133 -17.70 -15.49 11.48
N HIS A 134 -18.31 -15.25 10.32
CA HIS A 134 -18.53 -16.25 9.28
C HIS A 134 -17.22 -16.89 8.78
N MET A 135 -17.23 -18.22 8.58
CA MET A 135 -16.04 -18.99 8.22
C MET A 135 -15.38 -18.53 6.92
N LEU A 136 -16.16 -18.14 5.91
CA LEU A 136 -15.62 -17.62 4.65
C LEU A 136 -14.90 -16.27 4.80
N LEU A 137 -15.32 -15.42 5.75
CA LEU A 137 -14.59 -14.18 6.04
C LEU A 137 -13.25 -14.48 6.71
N LYS A 138 -13.24 -15.46 7.63
CA LYS A 138 -12.01 -15.93 8.29
C LYS A 138 -11.02 -16.54 7.30
N ALA A 139 -11.51 -17.38 6.38
CA ALA A 139 -10.69 -17.97 5.31
C ALA A 139 -10.11 -16.89 4.38
N ALA A 140 -10.94 -15.93 3.94
CA ALA A 140 -10.49 -14.83 3.10
C ALA A 140 -9.42 -13.97 3.78
N ARG A 141 -9.53 -13.73 5.10
CA ARG A 141 -8.51 -13.03 5.88
C ARG A 141 -7.20 -13.81 5.94
N ALA A 142 -7.26 -15.12 6.21
CA ALA A 142 -6.07 -15.97 6.25
C ALA A 142 -5.34 -16.00 4.89
N ASP A 143 -6.09 -16.14 3.79
CA ASP A 143 -5.53 -16.12 2.43
C ASP A 143 -4.89 -14.77 2.09
N ALA A 144 -5.54 -13.66 2.47
CA ALA A 144 -5.00 -12.32 2.24
C ALA A 144 -3.69 -12.09 3.01
N ALA A 145 -3.65 -12.50 4.29
CA ALA A 145 -2.49 -12.33 5.17
C ALA A 145 -1.28 -13.18 4.76
N THR A 146 -1.49 -14.28 4.02
CA THR A 146 -0.42 -15.23 3.66
C THR A 146 0.02 -15.08 2.20
N GLY A 147 -0.92 -14.82 1.28
CA GLY A 147 -0.66 -14.85 -0.16
C GLY A 147 -0.59 -13.50 -0.85
N LEU A 148 -1.13 -12.44 -0.24
CA LEU A 148 -1.22 -11.11 -0.86
C LEU A 148 -0.58 -10.01 -0.02
N LEU A 149 -0.28 -10.30 1.25
CA LEU A 149 0.44 -9.47 2.19
C LEU A 149 1.50 -10.36 2.86
N ASP A 150 2.61 -9.77 3.27
CA ASP A 150 3.60 -10.46 4.11
C ASP A 150 3.59 -9.83 5.51
N VAL A 151 2.49 -10.08 6.23
CA VAL A 151 2.25 -9.49 7.56
C VAL A 151 3.31 -9.94 8.56
N ARG A 152 3.73 -11.22 8.47
CA ARG A 152 4.77 -11.77 9.35
C ARG A 152 6.10 -11.05 9.14
N ARG A 153 6.55 -10.93 7.88
CA ARG A 153 7.78 -10.19 7.57
C ARG A 153 7.70 -8.73 8.00
N LEU A 154 6.57 -8.09 7.75
CA LEU A 154 6.35 -6.71 8.21
C LEU A 154 6.45 -6.60 9.73
N SER A 155 5.84 -7.53 10.47
CA SER A 155 5.94 -7.59 11.94
C SER A 155 7.38 -7.76 12.41
N ASP A 156 8.10 -8.74 11.84
CA ASP A 156 9.50 -9.00 12.16
C ASP A 156 10.37 -7.75 11.90
N MET A 157 10.11 -7.03 10.80
CA MET A 157 10.80 -5.79 10.47
C MET A 157 10.48 -4.66 11.45
N LEU A 158 9.20 -4.39 11.74
CA LEU A 158 8.81 -3.29 12.65
C LEU A 158 9.40 -3.51 14.05
N MET A 159 9.42 -4.76 14.52
CA MET A 159 10.08 -5.11 15.78
C MET A 159 11.59 -4.89 15.72
N ARG A 160 12.24 -5.22 14.60
CA ARG A 160 13.69 -5.07 14.40
C ARG A 160 14.15 -3.62 14.32
N VAL A 161 13.38 -2.73 13.70
CA VAL A 161 13.77 -1.32 13.48
C VAL A 161 13.41 -0.39 14.65
N ARG A 162 12.64 -0.87 15.63
CA ARG A 162 12.20 -0.08 16.78
C ARG A 162 13.39 0.54 17.53
N GLY A 163 13.41 1.87 17.64
CA GLY A 163 14.52 2.61 18.27
C GLY A 163 15.82 2.66 17.46
N HIS A 164 15.81 2.15 16.22
CA HIS A 164 16.97 2.10 15.32
C HIS A 164 16.73 2.87 14.02
N ILE A 165 15.74 3.76 13.99
CA ILE A 165 15.40 4.56 12.80
C ILE A 165 16.34 5.76 12.70
N VAL A 166 17.08 5.83 11.60
CA VAL A 166 17.93 6.98 11.27
C VAL A 166 17.20 7.88 10.29
N HIS A 167 16.94 9.13 10.70
CA HIS A 167 16.37 10.16 9.86
C HIS A 167 17.46 11.07 9.29
N GLN A 168 17.47 11.24 7.97
CA GLN A 168 18.37 12.17 7.29
C GLN A 168 17.53 13.10 6.41
N PRO A 169 17.34 14.38 6.78
CA PRO A 169 16.74 15.35 5.88
C PRO A 169 17.69 15.61 4.73
N LEU A 170 17.15 15.63 3.51
CA LEU A 170 17.92 15.88 2.29
C LEU A 170 17.34 17.08 1.53
N PRO A 171 18.21 17.99 1.03
CA PRO A 171 17.76 19.14 0.23
C PRO A 171 17.33 18.75 -1.19
N ARG A 172 17.70 17.53 -1.64
CA ARG A 172 17.44 16.99 -2.97
C ARG A 172 17.23 15.48 -2.90
N VAL A 173 16.64 14.90 -3.95
CA VAL A 173 16.46 13.44 -4.07
C VAL A 173 17.80 12.71 -3.93
N SER A 174 17.84 11.59 -3.20
CA SER A 174 19.02 10.74 -3.15
C SER A 174 19.09 9.82 -4.38
N PRO A 175 20.29 9.47 -4.90
CA PRO A 175 20.41 8.51 -5.99
C PRO A 175 19.70 7.17 -5.72
N LEU A 176 19.72 6.71 -4.46
CA LEU A 176 19.04 5.49 -4.04
C LEU A 176 17.50 5.63 -4.01
N ALA A 177 16.95 6.84 -3.94
CA ALA A 177 15.51 7.07 -4.01
C ALA A 177 14.97 7.09 -5.45
N VAL A 178 15.82 7.34 -6.45
CA VAL A 178 15.37 7.52 -7.85
C VAL A 178 14.51 6.34 -8.33
N PRO A 179 14.92 5.07 -8.20
CA PRO A 179 14.14 3.97 -8.78
C PRO A 179 12.78 3.76 -8.09
N VAL A 180 12.65 4.07 -6.79
CA VAL A 180 11.34 3.98 -6.12
C VAL A 180 10.46 5.18 -6.48
N LEU A 181 11.03 6.37 -6.64
CA LEU A 181 10.27 7.57 -7.03
C LEU A 181 9.77 7.52 -8.48
N LEU A 182 10.43 6.77 -9.36
CA LEU A 182 9.97 6.54 -10.73
C LEU A 182 8.76 5.62 -10.84
N GLU A 183 8.49 4.83 -9.81
CA GLU A 183 7.25 4.05 -9.75
C GLU A 183 6.02 4.97 -9.58
N ILE A 184 6.22 6.25 -9.21
CA ILE A 184 5.13 7.24 -9.07
C ILE A 184 4.60 7.58 -10.46
N GLY A 185 3.35 7.18 -10.73
CA GLY A 185 2.67 7.46 -11.99
C GLY A 185 2.70 6.31 -13.00
N ARG A 186 3.47 5.24 -12.76
CA ARG A 186 3.42 4.02 -13.60
C ARG A 186 2.08 3.32 -13.61
N GLU A 187 1.22 3.58 -12.62
CA GLU A 187 -0.15 3.04 -12.54
C GLU A 187 -1.21 3.95 -13.20
N SER A 188 -0.84 5.07 -13.84
CA SER A 188 -1.79 5.94 -14.54
C SER A 188 -2.26 5.31 -15.85
N VAL A 189 -3.58 5.14 -15.98
CA VAL A 189 -4.28 4.54 -17.13
C VAL A 189 -4.25 5.51 -18.32
N GLY A 190 -3.12 5.56 -19.04
CA GLY A 190 -2.95 6.25 -20.32
C GLY A 190 -2.46 5.28 -21.41
N SER A 191 -2.45 5.70 -22.67
CA SER A 191 -1.85 4.90 -23.76
C SER A 191 -0.37 4.63 -23.44
N PRO A 192 0.15 3.39 -23.66
CA PRO A 192 1.52 3.01 -23.29
C PRO A 192 2.60 3.96 -23.81
N GLU A 193 2.43 4.43 -25.04
CA GLU A 193 3.42 5.28 -25.74
C GLU A 193 3.54 6.68 -25.14
N THR A 194 2.45 7.23 -24.59
CA THR A 194 2.45 8.55 -23.94
C THR A 194 2.93 8.46 -22.49
N ALA A 195 2.68 7.34 -21.83
CA ALA A 195 3.20 7.07 -20.49
C ALA A 195 4.73 6.92 -20.52
N ASP A 196 5.27 6.19 -21.49
CA ASP A 196 6.72 5.93 -21.58
C ASP A 196 7.54 7.21 -21.83
N ALA A 197 7.08 8.10 -22.71
CA ALA A 197 7.77 9.37 -22.98
C ALA A 197 7.78 10.32 -21.77
N LEU A 198 6.66 10.42 -21.04
CA LEU A 198 6.55 11.21 -19.81
C LEU A 198 7.39 10.60 -18.67
N LEU A 199 7.45 9.27 -18.58
CA LEU A 199 8.28 8.59 -17.58
C LEU A 199 9.77 8.82 -17.83
N ALA A 200 10.22 8.78 -19.09
CA ALA A 200 11.61 9.06 -19.45
C ALA A 200 12.03 10.51 -19.09
N GLU A 201 11.16 11.49 -19.32
CA GLU A 201 11.42 12.89 -18.94
C GLU A 201 11.51 13.05 -17.41
N VAL A 202 10.61 12.39 -16.67
CA VAL A 202 10.62 12.39 -15.20
C VAL A 202 11.85 11.65 -14.64
N GLU A 203 12.31 10.60 -15.32
CA GLU A 203 13.55 9.87 -15.04
C GLU A 203 14.78 10.75 -15.18
N ASP A 204 14.95 11.40 -16.33
CA ASP A 204 16.08 12.28 -16.58
C ASP A 204 16.14 13.45 -15.58
N ASP A 205 14.98 14.04 -15.24
CA ASP A 205 14.89 15.07 -14.22
C ASP A 205 15.29 14.56 -12.83
N LEU A 206 14.80 13.39 -12.42
CA LEU A 206 15.11 12.81 -11.11
C LEU A 206 16.58 12.39 -10.99
N VAL A 207 17.15 11.86 -12.07
CA VAL A 207 18.57 11.52 -12.14
C VAL A 207 19.43 12.77 -12.04
N ARG A 208 19.14 13.83 -12.82
CA ARG A 208 19.88 15.10 -12.73
C ARG A 208 19.80 15.72 -11.34
N GLU A 209 18.62 15.74 -10.72
CA GLU A 209 18.43 16.23 -9.35
C GLU A 209 19.29 15.43 -8.36
N ALA A 210 19.30 14.10 -8.47
CA ALA A 210 20.06 13.23 -7.58
C ALA A 210 21.58 13.37 -7.74
N MET A 211 22.05 13.54 -8.99
CA MET A 211 23.47 13.72 -9.31
C MET A 211 23.97 15.13 -8.97
N GLY A 212 23.06 16.10 -8.81
CA GLY A 212 23.41 17.49 -8.52
C GLY A 212 23.80 18.30 -9.75
N ASP A 213 23.37 17.85 -10.92
CA ASP A 213 23.58 18.51 -12.22
C ASP A 213 22.42 19.48 -12.56
N ALA A 214 21.63 19.87 -11.55
CA ALA A 214 20.41 20.69 -11.65
C ALA A 214 20.61 22.10 -11.11
#